data_AF-A0A0D0DNE4-F1
#
_entry.id   AF-A0A0D0DNE4-F1
#
_cell.length_a   1.000
_cell.length_b   1.000
_cell.length_c   1.000
_cell.angle_alpha   90.00
_cell.angle_beta   90.00
_cell.angle_gamma   90.00
#
_symmetry.space_group_name_H-M   'P 1'
#
loop_
_entity.id
_entity.type
_entity.pdbx_description
1 polymer ?
#
loop_
_entity_poly.entity_id
_entity_poly.type
_entity_poly.pdbx_seq_one_letter_code
_entity_poly.pdbx_strand_id
1 'polypeptide(L)'
;CYGVNPWDIVNFQKKAKLVKLLGVHLPFWQDSKFVDCAYFLISKSLHTCHKFFFDHILTWCKEVSGKHILDTQYETQHKNIGIRHFTLGICHTKQMMG
;
A
#
# COMPACT_ATOMS: atom_id res chain seq x y z
N CYS A 1 16.96 -3.86 9.99
CA CYS A 1 16.43 -4.54 11.19
C CYS A 1 16.90 -5.99 11.37
N TYR A 2 17.75 -6.53 10.48
CA TYR A 2 18.13 -7.95 10.36
C TYR A 2 18.83 -8.61 11.56
N GLY A 3 19.05 -7.88 12.65
CA GLY A 3 19.68 -8.37 13.88
C GLY A 3 18.77 -8.32 15.11
N VAL A 4 17.45 -8.30 14.92
CA VAL A 4 16.44 -8.44 15.99
C VAL A 4 15.35 -9.35 15.49
N ASN A 5 14.95 -10.30 16.32
CA ASN A 5 13.81 -11.15 16.04
C ASN A 5 12.55 -10.26 15.89
N PRO A 6 11.84 -10.30 14.75
CA PRO A 6 10.62 -9.53 14.55
C PRO A 6 9.53 -9.80 15.60
N TRP A 7 9.56 -11.00 16.20
CA TRP A 7 8.63 -11.40 17.26
C TRP A 7 8.94 -10.77 18.62
N ASP A 8 10.14 -10.20 18.81
CA ASP A 8 10.44 -9.33 19.94
C ASP A 8 9.99 -7.89 19.61
N ILE A 9 8.68 -7.68 19.68
CA ILE A 9 7.99 -6.47 19.21
C ILE A 9 8.62 -5.19 19.79
N VAL A 10 8.96 -5.19 21.08
CA VAL A 10 9.46 -3.99 21.78
C VAL A 10 10.85 -3.61 21.24
N ASN A 11 11.78 -4.56 21.16
CA ASN A 11 13.12 -4.28 20.66
C ASN A 11 13.15 -4.06 19.16
N PHE A 12 12.31 -4.78 18.42
CA PHE A 12 12.16 -4.61 16.98
C PHE A 12 11.66 -3.20 16.64
N GLN A 13 10.61 -2.71 17.31
CA GLN A 13 10.11 -1.35 17.10
C GLN A 13 11.16 -0.29 17.41
N LYS A 14 11.95 -0.44 18.49
CA LYS A 14 13.05 0.49 18.81
C LYS A 14 14.08 0.53 17.68
N LYS A 15 14.55 -0.62 17.21
CA LYS A 15 15.53 -0.66 16.11
C LYS A 15 14.95 -0.18 14.78
N ALA A 16 13.70 -0.51 14.46
CA ALA A 16 13.02 -0.06 13.25
C ALA A 16 12.83 1.46 13.21
N LYS A 17 12.53 2.09 14.36
CA LYS A 17 12.46 3.55 14.48
C LYS A 17 13.80 4.22 14.23
N LEU A 18 14.91 3.66 14.74
CA LEU A 18 16.26 4.21 14.50
C LEU A 18 16.61 4.27 13.02
N VAL A 19 16.18 3.28 12.23
CA VAL A 19 16.38 3.25 10.78
C VAL A 19 15.20 3.85 9.98
N LYS A 20 14.29 4.56 10.66
CA LYS A 20 13.12 5.23 10.05
C LYS A 20 12.18 4.31 9.26
N LEU A 21 12.15 3.02 9.57
CA LEU A 21 11.30 2.04 8.87
C LEU A 21 9.88 1.92 9.45
N LEU A 22 9.48 2.73 10.44
CA LEU A 22 8.14 2.74 11.05
C LEU A 22 7.59 1.36 11.45
N GLY A 23 8.46 0.40 11.77
CA GLY A 23 8.06 -0.97 12.13
C GLY A 23 7.93 -1.94 10.94
N VAL A 24 8.30 -1.54 9.73
CA VAL A 24 8.43 -2.43 8.57
C VAL A 24 9.72 -3.25 8.71
N HIS A 25 9.59 -4.59 8.73
CA HIS A 25 10.75 -5.49 8.84
C HIS A 25 11.48 -5.66 7.51
N LEU A 26 10.73 -5.93 6.44
CA LEU A 26 11.22 -6.11 5.08
C LEU A 26 10.44 -5.14 4.18
N PRO A 27 11.00 -3.96 3.88
CA PRO A 27 10.38 -3.06 2.93
C PRO A 27 10.30 -3.73 1.56
N PHE A 28 9.18 -3.57 0.85
CA PHE A 28 9.00 -4.19 -0.47
C PHE A 28 10.08 -3.74 -1.48
N TRP A 29 10.69 -2.58 -1.24
CA TRP A 29 11.75 -2.02 -2.06
C TRP A 29 13.15 -2.53 -1.74
N GLN A 30 13.33 -3.28 -0.65
CA GLN A 30 14.66 -3.69 -0.19
C GLN A 30 15.46 -4.44 -1.27
N ASP A 31 14.79 -5.29 -2.05
CA ASP A 31 15.44 -6.15 -3.04
C ASP A 31 15.66 -5.46 -4.39
N SER A 32 15.33 -4.18 -4.51
CA SER A 32 15.54 -3.39 -5.72
C SER A 32 17.03 -3.03 -5.88
N LYS A 33 17.83 -4.00 -6.35
CA LYS A 33 19.30 -3.89 -6.47
C LYS A 33 19.81 -2.75 -7.37
N PHE A 34 18.96 -2.26 -8.27
CA PHE A 34 19.35 -1.26 -9.29
C PHE A 34 18.55 0.05 -9.20
N VAL A 35 17.69 0.19 -8.20
CA VAL A 35 16.74 1.31 -8.14
C VAL A 35 16.70 1.88 -6.74
N ASP A 36 17.16 3.11 -6.58
CA ASP A 36 16.90 3.88 -5.36
C ASP A 36 15.43 4.30 -5.36
N CYS A 37 14.68 3.76 -4.40
CA CYS A 37 13.27 4.06 -4.24
C CYS A 37 13.00 5.50 -3.87
N ALA A 38 13.95 6.21 -3.25
CA ALA A 38 13.82 7.64 -3.01
C ALA A 38 13.74 8.44 -4.33
N TYR A 39 14.36 7.93 -5.41
CA TYR A 39 14.43 8.63 -6.69
C TYR A 39 13.15 8.51 -7.52
N PHE A 40 12.44 7.37 -7.44
CA PHE A 40 11.18 7.20 -8.18
C PHE A 40 9.92 7.34 -7.33
N LEU A 41 9.99 7.24 -5.99
CA LEU A 41 8.87 7.50 -5.08
C LEU A 41 8.75 8.99 -4.72
N ILE A 42 9.09 9.88 -5.66
CA ILE A 42 8.84 11.31 -5.53
C ILE A 42 7.33 11.52 -5.35
N SER A 43 6.93 12.46 -4.50
CA SER A 43 5.51 12.73 -4.21
C SER A 43 4.66 12.89 -5.48
N LYS A 44 5.22 13.50 -6.52
CA LYS A 44 4.54 13.71 -7.81
C LYS A 44 4.31 12.40 -8.58
N SER A 45 5.31 11.51 -8.66
CA SER A 45 5.15 10.22 -9.33
C SER A 45 4.19 9.34 -8.54
N LEU A 46 4.28 9.31 -7.21
CA LEU A 46 3.36 8.56 -6.36
C LEU A 46 1.92 9.04 -6.53
N HIS A 47 1.69 10.36 -6.49
CA HIS A 47 0.36 10.94 -6.74
C HIS A 47 -0.16 10.58 -8.14
N THR A 48 0.69 10.69 -9.17
CA THR A 48 0.32 10.38 -10.55
C THR A 48 -0.05 8.91 -10.72
N CYS A 49 0.76 7.99 -10.18
CA CYS A 49 0.48 6.56 -10.22
C CYS A 49 -0.81 6.21 -9.44
N HIS A 50 -1.00 6.80 -8.27
CA HIS A 50 -2.21 6.61 -7.47
C HIS A 50 -3.45 7.07 -8.24
N LYS A 51 -3.41 8.28 -8.81
CA LYS A 51 -4.50 8.81 -9.64
C LYS A 51 -4.77 7.93 -10.88
N PHE A 52 -3.71 7.53 -11.59
CA PHE A 52 -3.81 6.66 -12.76
C PHE A 52 -4.49 5.32 -12.44
N PHE A 53 -4.17 4.71 -11.28
CA PHE A 53 -4.81 3.48 -10.85
C PHE A 53 -6.32 3.65 -10.69
N PHE A 54 -6.76 4.69 -9.97
CA PHE A 54 -8.19 4.89 -9.68
C PHE A 54 -8.98 5.38 -10.89
N ASP A 55 -8.39 6.21 -11.75
CA ASP A 55 -9.06 6.77 -12.92
C ASP A 55 -9.16 5.75 -14.08
N HIS A 56 -8.15 4.88 -14.23
CA HIS A 56 -8.06 3.98 -15.38
C HIS A 56 -8.05 2.51 -15.01
N ILE A 57 -7.05 2.04 -14.26
CA ILE A 57 -6.84 0.60 -14.01
C ILE A 57 -8.04 0.00 -13.28
N LEU A 58 -8.55 0.69 -12.27
CA LEU A 58 -9.70 0.24 -11.50
C LEU A 58 -10.93 0.05 -12.41
N THR A 59 -11.15 0.94 -13.38
CA THR A 59 -12.24 0.81 -14.35
C THR A 59 -12.10 -0.49 -15.15
N TRP A 60 -10.89 -0.82 -15.63
CA TRP A 60 -10.66 -2.10 -16.31
C TRP A 60 -10.85 -3.31 -15.39
N CYS A 61 -10.43 -3.22 -14.13
CA CYS A 61 -10.67 -4.29 -13.15
C CYS A 61 -12.17 -4.53 -12.92
N LYS A 62 -13.00 -3.47 -12.90
CA LYS A 62 -14.46 -3.59 -12.78
C LYS A 62 -15.06 -4.38 -13.95
N GLU A 63 -14.57 -4.14 -15.16
CA GLU A 63 -15.05 -4.81 -16.39
C GLU A 63 -14.57 -6.26 -16.47
N VAL A 64 -13.29 -6.53 -16.14
CA VAL A 64 -12.69 -7.87 -16.28
C VAL A 64 -13.13 -8.82 -15.16
N SER A 65 -13.11 -8.37 -13.91
CA SER A 65 -13.39 -9.24 -12.75
C SER A 65 -14.87 -9.24 -12.34
N GLY A 66 -15.64 -8.24 -12.76
CA GLY A 66 -16.99 -8.01 -12.28
C GLY A 66 -17.01 -7.33 -10.90
N LYS A 67 -17.97 -6.42 -10.73
CA LYS A 67 -18.07 -5.54 -9.55
C LYS A 67 -18.18 -6.32 -8.24
N HIS A 68 -18.98 -7.38 -8.21
CA HIS A 68 -19.22 -8.18 -7.00
C HIS A 68 -17.92 -8.80 -6.42
N ILE A 69 -17.10 -9.42 -7.26
CA ILE A 69 -15.84 -10.05 -6.82
C ILE A 69 -14.89 -8.97 -6.30
N LEU A 70 -14.78 -7.87 -7.04
CA LEU A 70 -13.90 -6.77 -6.68
C LEU A 70 -14.32 -6.13 -5.34
N ASP A 71 -15.61 -5.83 -5.16
CA ASP A 71 -16.12 -5.24 -3.92
C ASP A 71 -15.93 -6.19 -2.73
N THR A 72 -16.24 -7.47 -2.89
CA THR A 72 -16.04 -8.49 -1.84
C THR A 72 -14.56 -8.56 -1.40
N GLN A 73 -13.62 -8.48 -2.34
CA GLN A 73 -12.19 -8.46 -2.01
C GLN A 73 -11.81 -7.22 -1.19
N TYR A 74 -12.30 -6.04 -1.57
CA TYR A 74 -11.98 -4.80 -0.85
C TYR A 74 -12.67 -4.70 0.52
N GLU A 75 -13.86 -5.28 0.67
CA GLU A 75 -14.58 -5.37 1.94
C GLU A 75 -13.90 -6.32 2.93
N THR A 76 -13.35 -7.43 2.44
CA THR A 76 -12.68 -8.44 3.28
C THR A 76 -11.25 -8.07 3.67
N GLN A 77 -10.68 -7.00 3.08
CA GLN A 77 -9.34 -6.54 3.43
C GLN A 77 -9.26 -6.04 4.88
N HIS A 78 -8.18 -6.39 5.58
CA HIS A 78 -7.97 -5.94 6.94
C HIS A 78 -7.85 -4.41 7.03
N LYS A 79 -8.51 -3.82 8.02
CA LYS A 79 -8.43 -2.38 8.28
C LYS A 79 -7.03 -2.00 8.76
N ASN A 80 -6.34 -1.20 7.97
CA ASN A 80 -5.01 -0.68 8.31
C ASN A 80 -5.07 0.79 8.73
N ILE A 81 -4.30 1.14 9.74
CA ILE A 81 -4.21 2.53 10.22
C ILE A 81 -3.58 3.40 9.12
N GLY A 82 -4.23 4.53 8.81
CA GLY A 82 -3.74 5.47 7.79
C GLY A 82 -4.12 5.11 6.35
N ILE A 83 -4.85 4.02 6.11
CA ILE A 83 -5.36 3.63 4.80
C ILE A 83 -6.88 3.61 4.85
N ARG A 84 -7.53 4.14 3.80
CA ARG A 84 -8.99 4.08 3.68
C ARG A 84 -9.44 2.62 3.52
N HIS A 85 -10.34 2.19 4.37
CA HIS A 85 -11.00 0.88 4.26
C HIS A 85 -12.33 1.03 3.50
N PHE A 86 -12.63 0.07 2.62
CA PHE A 86 -13.77 0.10 1.70
C PHE A 86 -14.86 -0.87 2.14
N THR A 87 -15.59 -0.51 3.19
CA THR A 87 -16.63 -1.36 3.81
C THR A 87 -17.85 -1.62 2.93
N LEU A 88 -18.01 -0.88 1.85
CA LEU A 88 -19.09 -1.01 0.87
C LEU A 88 -18.53 -1.28 -0.54
N GLY A 89 -17.32 -1.84 -0.61
CA GLY A 89 -16.61 -2.06 -1.85
C GLY A 89 -15.99 -0.79 -2.44
N ILE A 90 -15.29 -0.99 -3.55
CA ILE A 90 -14.52 0.04 -4.25
C ILE A 90 -15.27 0.59 -5.46
N CYS A 91 -16.25 -0.16 -5.98
CA CYS A 91 -16.89 0.14 -7.26
C CYS A 91 -17.70 1.44 -7.25
N HIS A 92 -18.23 1.86 -6.10
CA HIS A 92 -18.94 3.12 -5.89
C HIS A 92 -18.04 4.35 -5.94
N THR A 93 -16.72 4.17 -5.81
CA THR A 93 -15.76 5.27 -5.86
C THR A 93 -15.65 5.78 -7.30
N LYS A 94 -16.10 7.02 -7.52
CA LYS A 94 -16.00 7.72 -8.81
C LYS A 94 -14.70 8.51 -8.97
N GLN A 95 -14.14 8.98 -7.87
CA GLN A 95 -12.89 9.72 -7.85
C GLN A 95 -12.22 9.50 -6.49
N MET A 96 -10.91 9.26 -6.54
CA MET A 96 -10.07 9.21 -5.35
C MET A 96 -9.48 10.62 -5.16
N MET A 97 -9.91 11.36 -4.15
CA MET A 97 -9.23 12.60 -3.78
C MET A 97 -7.97 12.24 -3.00
N GLY A 98 -6.82 12.62 -3.54
CA GLY A 98 -5.51 12.51 -2.90
C GLY A 98 -5.04 13.87 -2.41
#